data_AF-A0A2E3YBT9-F1
#
_entry.id   AF-A0A2E3YBT9-F1
#
_cell.length_a   1.000
_cell.length_b   1.000
_cell.length_c   1.000
_cell.angle_alpha   90.00
_cell.angle_beta   90.00
_cell.angle_gamma   90.00
#
_symmetry.space_group_name_H-M   'P 1'
#
loop_
_entity.id
_entity.type
_entity.pdbx_description
1 polymer ?
#
loop_
_entity_poly.entity_id
_entity_poly.type
_entity_poly.pdbx_seq_one_letter_code
_entity_poly.pdbx_strand_id
1 'polypeptide(L)' 'MKIASIRNYPLQMSFIRDVAANMRRATTHTERATVYRVELDNGIVGWGDSYYESDLSEHVGRHAMGLLHDHVPDGL' A
#
# COMPACT_ATOMS: atom_id res chain seq x y z
N MET A 1 -2.42 -1.40 -20.78
CA MET A 1 -2.80 -1.25 -19.36
C MET A 1 -1.93 -2.16 -18.50
N LYS A 2 -0.62 -2.07 -18.71
CA LYS A 2 0.39 -2.70 -17.87
C LYS A 2 0.88 -1.70 -16.84
N ILE A 3 1.40 -2.20 -15.72
CA ILE A 3 2.08 -1.37 -14.74
C ILE A 3 3.40 -0.91 -15.35
N ALA A 4 3.58 0.40 -15.48
CA ALA A 4 4.81 1.01 -15.98
C ALA A 4 5.79 1.30 -14.85
N SER A 5 5.30 1.75 -13.68
CA SER A 5 6.15 1.96 -12.51
C SER A 5 5.36 1.83 -11.21
N ILE A 6 6.09 1.48 -10.15
CA ILE A 6 5.61 1.52 -8.76
C ILE A 6 6.64 2.32 -7.96
N ARG A 7 6.18 3.27 -7.17
CA ARG A 7 7.03 4.03 -6.24
C ARG A 7 6.46 3.96 -4.83
N ASN A 8 7.36 3.70 -3.89
CA ASN A 8 7.03 3.57 -2.47
C ASN A 8 7.38 4.86 -1.74
N TYR A 9 6.51 5.28 -0.82
CA TYR A 9 6.67 6.43 0.04
C TYR A 9 6.46 5.99 1.48
N PRO A 10 7.54 5.66 2.22
CA PRO A 10 7.42 5.34 3.63
C PRO A 10 7.05 6.60 4.41
N LEU A 11 6.00 6.51 5.22
CA LEU A 11 5.48 7.58 6.04
C LEU A 11 5.60 7.22 7.52
N GLN A 12 6.10 8.18 8.30
CA GLN A 12 6.00 8.17 9.75
C GLN A 12 4.96 9.22 10.14
N MET A 13 3.81 8.76 10.63
CA MET A 13 2.71 9.58 11.09
C MET A 13 2.67 9.62 12.61
N SER A 14 1.79 10.44 13.17
CA SER A 14 1.52 10.43 14.62
C SER A 14 0.04 10.28 14.83
N PHE A 15 -0.35 9.54 15.87
CA PHE A 15 -1.75 9.49 16.27
C PHE A 15 -2.23 10.85 16.79
N ILE A 16 -3.51 11.15 16.59
CA ILE A 16 -4.17 12.30 17.21
C ILE A 16 -4.01 12.18 18.73
N ARG A 17 -3.59 13.28 19.38
CA ARG A 17 -3.16 13.30 20.78
C ARG A 17 -4.12 12.57 21.73
N ASP A 18 -5.42 12.85 21.60
CA ASP A 18 -6.44 12.36 22.52
C ASP A 18 -6.67 10.85 22.45
N VAL A 19 -6.33 10.22 21.31
CA VAL A 19 -6.48 8.77 21.10
C VAL A 19 -5.14 8.03 21.07
N ALA A 20 -4.02 8.75 21.02
CA ALA A 20 -2.69 8.17 20.83
C ALA A 20 -2.34 7.11 21.87
N ALA A 21 -2.70 7.33 23.14
CA ALA A 21 -2.46 6.36 24.21
C ALA A 21 -3.23 5.06 23.99
N ASN A 22 -4.46 5.12 23.46
CA ASN A 22 -5.27 3.94 23.18
C ASN A 22 -4.76 3.21 21.94
N MET A 23 -4.44 3.95 20.87
CA MET A 23 -3.93 3.40 19.62
C MET A 23 -2.59 2.69 19.81
N ARG A 24 -1.67 3.25 20.61
CA ARG A 24 -0.37 2.61 20.90
C ARG A 24 -0.48 1.35 21.75
N ARG A 25 -1.56 1.16 22.50
CA ARG A 25 -1.82 -0.09 23.23
C ARG A 25 -2.43 -1.17 22.34
N ALA A 26 -3.11 -0.79 21.27
CA ALA A 26 -3.66 -1.74 20.32
C ALA A 26 -2.53 -2.34 19.46
N THR A 27 -2.53 -3.66 19.28
CA THR A 27 -1.56 -4.35 18.41
C THR A 27 -1.91 -4.24 16.92
N THR A 28 -3.10 -3.72 16.61
CA THR A 28 -3.64 -3.63 15.24
C THR A 28 -3.39 -2.29 14.56
N HIS A 29 -2.76 -1.32 15.24
CA HIS A 29 -2.53 0.03 14.72
C HIS A 29 -1.05 0.38 14.78
N THR A 30 -0.61 1.22 13.85
CA THR A 30 0.78 1.66 13.77
C THR A 30 0.86 3.12 13.32
N GLU A 31 1.95 3.79 13.69
CA GLU A 31 2.31 5.14 13.22
C GLU A 31 3.11 5.08 11.90
N ARG A 32 3.22 3.89 11.29
CA ARG A 32 3.96 3.64 10.05
C ARG A 32 3.01 3.18 8.96
N ALA A 33 3.12 3.78 7.79
CA ALA A 33 2.44 3.31 6.58
C ALA A 33 3.37 3.49 5.39
N THR A 34 3.25 2.63 4.39
CA THR A 34 3.87 2.83 3.09
C THR A 34 2.78 3.17 2.09
N VAL A 35 2.90 4.31 1.43
CA VAL A 35 2.02 4.70 0.33
C VAL A 35 2.67 4.29 -0.98
N TYR A 36 1.89 3.64 -1.84
CA TYR A 36 2.31 3.16 -3.14
C TYR A 36 1.65 4.00 -4.22
N ARG A 37 2.46 4.54 -5.12
CA ARG A 37 2.00 5.15 -6.36
C ARG A 37 2.24 4.18 -7.51
N VAL A 38 1.19 3.80 -8.20
CA VAL A 38 1.25 2.90 -9.36
C VAL A 38 0.90 3.72 -10.60
N GLU A 39 1.78 3.69 -11.60
CA GLU A 39 1.53 4.32 -12.89
C GLU A 39 1.41 3.25 -13.98
N LEU A 40 0.39 3.37 -14.80
CA LEU A 40 0.13 2.48 -15.92
C LEU A 40 0.72 3.05 -17.21
N ASP A 41 0.99 2.16 -18.18
CA ASP A 41 1.55 2.50 -19.50
C ASP A 41 0.72 3.51 -20.33
N ASN A 42 -0.54 3.74 -19.95
CA ASN A 42 -1.44 4.70 -20.57
C ASN A 42 -1.59 6.01 -19.78
N GLY A 43 -0.75 6.24 -18.76
CA GLY A 43 -0.73 7.47 -17.96
C GLY A 43 -1.74 7.51 -16.80
N ILE A 44 -2.53 6.46 -16.58
CA ILE A 44 -3.38 6.35 -15.39
C ILE A 44 -2.49 6.17 -14.15
N VAL A 45 -2.84 6.86 -13.07
CA VAL A 45 -2.15 6.78 -11.78
C VAL A 45 -3.12 6.33 -10.70
N GLY A 46 -2.74 5.28 -9.97
CA GLY A 46 -3.43 4.79 -8.78
C GLY A 46 -2.58 4.95 -7.53
N TRP A 47 -3.25 5.01 -6.37
CA TRP A 47 -2.63 5.10 -5.06
C TRP A 47 -3.23 4.06 -4.12
N GLY A 48 -2.42 3.52 -3.22
CA GLY A 48 -2.85 2.63 -2.15
C GLY A 48 -1.84 2.62 -1.00
N ASP A 49 -2.20 2.04 0.13
CA ASP A 49 -1.37 2.01 1.33
C ASP A 49 -1.33 0.63 2.00
N SER A 50 -0.30 0.42 2.81
CA SER A 50 -0.15 -0.76 3.67
C SER A 50 0.60 -0.39 4.94
N TYR A 51 0.31 -1.10 6.03
CA TYR A 51 1.10 -1.02 7.27
C TYR A 51 2.44 -1.75 7.18
N TYR A 52 2.63 -2.55 6.13
CA TYR A 52 3.85 -3.29 5.85
C TYR A 52 4.56 -2.74 4.62
N GLU A 53 5.89 -2.75 4.65
CA GLU A 53 6.68 -2.47 3.46
C GLU A 53 6.89 -3.76 2.67
N SER A 54 6.44 -3.76 1.42
CA SER A 54 6.67 -4.83 0.45
C SER A 54 7.41 -4.29 -0.77
N ASP A 55 8.37 -5.06 -1.28
CA ASP A 55 8.92 -4.87 -2.62
C ASP A 55 7.91 -5.41 -3.64
N LEU A 56 7.39 -4.51 -4.47
CA LEU A 56 6.38 -4.81 -5.49
C LEU A 56 6.96 -4.70 -6.91
N SER A 57 8.29 -4.58 -7.04
CA SER A 57 8.96 -4.36 -8.32
C SER A 57 8.67 -5.47 -9.34
N GLU A 58 8.42 -6.70 -8.89
CA GLU A 58 8.03 -7.84 -9.73
C GLU A 58 6.71 -7.65 -10.49
N HIS A 59 5.87 -6.68 -10.09
CA HIS A 59 4.61 -6.40 -10.76
C HIS A 59 4.76 -5.46 -11.97
N VAL A 60 5.91 -4.78 -12.12
CA VAL A 60 6.17 -3.92 -13.28
C VAL A 60 6.14 -4.75 -14.57
N GLY A 61 5.39 -4.29 -15.56
CA GLY A 61 5.15 -4.98 -16.82
C GLY A 61 3.95 -5.96 -16.82
N ARG A 62 3.40 -6.31 -15.65
CA ARG A 62 2.17 -7.13 -15.56
C ARG A 62 0.94 -6.32 -15.95
N HIS A 63 -0.09 -7.00 -16.45
CA HIS A 63 -1.38 -6.37 -16.76
C HIS A 63 -2.13 -6.04 -15.47
N ALA A 64 -2.54 -4.78 -15.29
CA ALA A 64 -3.11 -4.31 -14.02
C ALA A 64 -4.37 -5.08 -13.59
N MET A 65 -5.28 -5.36 -14.54
CA MET A 65 -6.50 -6.14 -14.24
C MET A 65 -6.22 -7.60 -13.86
N GLY A 66 -5.05 -8.16 -14.24
CA GLY A 66 -4.69 -9.52 -13.86
C GLY A 66 -4.47 -9.67 -12.35
N LEU A 67 -4.01 -8.60 -11.69
CA LEU A 67 -3.76 -8.59 -10.24
C LEU A 67 -5.04 -8.45 -9.41
N LEU A 68 -6.12 -7.91 -9.97
CA LEU A 68 -7.41 -7.76 -9.27
C LEU A 68 -8.16 -9.09 -9.12
N HIS A 69 -7.80 -10.09 -9.92
CA HIS A 69 -8.45 -11.40 -9.93
C HIS A 69 -7.62 -12.49 -9.23
N ASP A 70 -6.37 -12.20 -8.86
CA ASP A 70 -5.60 -13.08 -7.99
C ASP A 70 -6.26 -13.06 -6.59
N HIS A 71 -6.70 -14.23 -6.14
CA HIS A 71 -7.45 -14.45 -4.91
C HIS A 71 -6.77 -13.79 -3.71
N VAL A 72 -7.43 -12.82 -3.07
CA VAL A 72 -7.06 -12.36 -1.72
C VAL A 72 -7.37 -13.54 -0.79
N PRO A 73 -6.39 -14.14 -0.09
CA PRO A 73 -6.69 -15.17 0.89
C PRO A 73 -7.59 -14.58 1.96
N ASP A 74 -8.72 -15.21 2.22
CA ASP A 74 -9.55 -14.89 3.38
C ASP A 74 -8.72 -15.13 4.65
N GLY A 75 -8.35 -14.06 5.34
CA GLY A 75 -7.86 -14.11 6.72
C GLY A 75 -6.42 -13.66 6.95
N LEU A 76 -6.30 -12.43 7.45
CA LEU A 76 -5.40 -12.06 8.54
C LEU A 76 -6.20 -11.30 9.59
#